data_AF-A0A9E4CPC6-F1
#
_entry.id   AF-A0A9E4CPC6-F1
#
_cell.length_a   1.000
_cell.length_b   1.000
_cell.length_c   1.000
_cell.angle_alpha   90.00
_cell.angle_beta   90.00
_cell.angle_gamma   90.00
#
_symmetry.space_group_name_H-M   'P 1'
#
loop_
_entity.id
_entity.type
_entity.pdbx_description
1 polymer ?
#
loop_
_entity_poly.entity_id
_entity_poly.type
_entity_poly.pdbx_seq_one_letter_code
_entity_poly.pdbx_strand_id
1 'polypeptide(L)'
;LGLNLMNAAHVFHFDRWWNPAVEDQATDRTHRIGQTQRIQVHKLVCAGTLEERIAQIIDDKRALAGKIIDTQGATGEGWITELDDDALAELVALGKDALAEAEEGAEAGQARAVDLEGVAAE
;
A
#
# COMPACT_ATOMS: atom_id res chain seq x y z
N LEU A 1 -0.37 13.63 -14.61
CA LEU A 1 0.45 14.67 -15.28
C LEU A 1 1.64 15.02 -14.41
N GLY A 2 2.83 15.32 -14.95
CA GLY A 2 4.10 15.45 -14.19
C GLY A 2 4.76 16.83 -14.24
N LEU A 3 3.98 17.90 -14.01
CA LEU A 3 4.47 19.30 -14.07
C LEU A 3 5.50 19.61 -12.97
N ASN A 4 6.34 20.62 -13.18
CA ASN A 4 7.36 21.06 -12.22
C ASN A 4 7.23 22.56 -11.94
N LEU A 5 7.10 22.92 -10.65
CA LEU A 5 6.85 24.27 -10.14
C LEU A 5 7.87 24.67 -9.06
N MET A 6 9.11 24.18 -9.14
CA MET A 6 10.19 24.40 -8.16
C MET A 6 10.58 25.87 -7.88
N ASN A 7 10.06 26.86 -8.62
CA ASN A 7 10.29 28.27 -8.31
C ASN A 7 9.32 28.83 -7.25
N ALA A 8 8.26 28.09 -6.88
CA ALA A 8 7.32 28.52 -5.86
C ALA A 8 7.77 28.03 -4.46
N ALA A 9 7.61 28.87 -3.43
CA ALA A 9 7.86 28.47 -2.03
C ALA A 9 6.59 28.26 -1.22
N HIS A 10 5.43 28.68 -1.72
CA HIS A 10 4.15 28.58 -1.02
C HIS A 10 3.16 27.77 -1.85
N VAL A 11 2.47 26.83 -1.20
CA VAL A 11 1.40 26.01 -1.78
C VAL A 11 0.14 26.21 -0.96
N PHE A 12 -0.96 26.58 -1.62
CA PHE A 12 -2.26 26.77 -0.99
C PHE A 12 -3.22 25.69 -1.49
N HIS A 13 -3.60 24.78 -0.60
CA HIS A 13 -4.73 23.87 -0.82
C HIS A 13 -5.99 24.58 -0.35
N PHE A 14 -6.79 25.04 -1.31
CA PHE A 14 -8.05 25.74 -1.03
C PHE A 14 -9.11 24.81 -0.44
N ASP A 15 -9.17 23.57 -0.94
CA ASP A 15 -10.11 22.54 -0.48
C ASP A 15 -9.35 21.27 -0.07
N ARG A 16 -9.97 20.47 0.81
CA ARG A 16 -9.42 19.17 1.21
C ARG A 16 -9.85 18.07 0.25
N TRP A 17 -8.89 17.44 -0.41
CA TRP A 17 -9.17 16.30 -1.26
C TRP A 17 -9.36 15.01 -0.42
N TRP A 18 -10.41 14.25 -0.70
CA TRP A 18 -10.78 13.04 0.06
C TRP A 18 -9.71 11.92 0.05
N ASN A 19 -8.86 11.93 -0.97
CA ASN A 19 -7.70 11.03 -1.07
C ASN A 19 -6.39 11.80 -0.76
N PRO A 20 -5.79 11.63 0.42
CA PRO A 20 -4.61 12.38 0.82
C PRO A 20 -3.43 12.26 -0.18
N ALA A 21 -3.26 11.11 -0.84
CA ALA A 21 -2.18 10.92 -1.81
C ALA A 21 -2.24 11.85 -3.04
N VAL A 22 -3.44 12.28 -3.43
CA VAL A 22 -3.62 13.22 -4.56
C VAL A 22 -3.25 14.65 -4.13
N GLU A 23 -3.59 15.04 -2.90
CA GLU A 23 -3.20 16.32 -2.30
C GLU A 23 -1.66 16.39 -2.14
N ASP A 24 -1.06 15.29 -1.71
CA ASP A 24 0.39 15.18 -1.56
C ASP A 24 1.08 15.27 -2.95
N GLN A 25 0.56 14.58 -3.98
CA GLN A 25 1.07 14.69 -5.35
C GLN A 25 0.97 16.12 -5.93
N ALA A 26 -0.06 16.89 -5.54
CA ALA A 26 -0.16 18.30 -5.93
C ALA A 26 0.92 19.14 -5.25
N THR A 27 1.25 18.85 -3.99
CA THR A 27 2.36 19.48 -3.26
C THR A 27 3.73 19.13 -3.88
N ASP A 28 3.91 17.89 -4.31
CA ASP A 28 5.15 17.38 -4.94
C ASP A 28 5.51 18.05 -6.27
N ARG A 29 4.57 18.79 -6.88
CA ARG A 29 4.89 19.62 -8.05
C ARG A 29 5.89 20.72 -7.71
N THR A 30 5.85 21.19 -6.48
CA THR A 30 6.72 22.23 -5.92
C THR A 30 7.81 21.61 -5.05
N HIS A 31 7.45 20.61 -4.23
CA HIS A 31 8.38 19.86 -3.39
C HIS A 31 9.11 18.77 -4.18
N ARG A 32 10.11 19.20 -4.97
CA ARG A 32 10.86 18.33 -5.86
C ARG A 32 12.36 18.65 -5.86
N ILE A 33 13.17 17.66 -6.25
CA ILE A 33 14.63 17.78 -6.37
C ILE A 33 14.96 18.98 -7.28
N GLY A 34 15.68 19.97 -6.74
CA GLY A 34 16.00 21.22 -7.43
C GLY A 34 15.34 22.45 -6.79
N GLN A 35 14.38 22.27 -5.89
CA GLN A 35 13.91 23.35 -5.02
C GLN A 35 15.01 23.76 -4.03
N THR A 36 15.21 25.07 -3.86
CA THR A 36 16.23 25.65 -2.97
C THR A 36 15.64 26.40 -1.76
N GLN A 37 14.34 26.71 -1.80
CA GLN A 37 13.64 27.43 -0.75
C GLN A 37 12.83 26.49 0.15
N ARG A 38 12.65 26.88 1.41
CA ARG A 38 11.76 26.17 2.34
C ARG A 38 10.32 26.30 1.87
N ILE A 39 9.66 25.17 1.63
CA ILE A 39 8.27 25.15 1.15
C ILE A 39 7.30 25.24 2.34
N GLN A 40 6.33 26.13 2.24
CA GLN A 40 5.21 26.27 3.17
C GLN A 40 3.93 25.79 2.50
N VAL A 41 3.25 24.83 3.13
CA VAL A 41 1.99 24.26 2.65
C VAL A 41 0.88 24.73 3.57
N HIS A 42 -0.05 25.51 3.01
CA HIS A 42 -1.21 26.03 3.70
C HIS A 42 -2.44 25.23 3.26
N LYS A 43 -3.13 24.62 4.21
CA LYS A 43 -4.39 23.90 3.97
C LYS A 43 -5.50 24.71 4.60
N LEU A 44 -6.36 25.29 3.77
CA LEU A 44 -7.49 26.07 4.23
C LEU A 44 -8.63 25.12 4.63
N VAL A 45 -9.30 25.42 5.72
CA VAL A 45 -10.45 24.67 6.24
C VAL A 45 -11.45 25.68 6.80
N CYS A 46 -12.71 25.60 6.37
CA CYS A 46 -13.77 26.45 6.87
C CYS A 46 -14.26 25.97 8.24
N ALA A 47 -13.98 26.77 9.28
CA ALA A 47 -14.36 26.42 10.64
C ALA A 47 -15.88 26.38 10.85
N GLY A 48 -16.36 25.46 11.69
CA GLY A 48 -17.79 25.24 11.96
C GLY A 48 -18.58 24.67 10.79
N THR A 49 -17.91 24.19 9.74
CA THR A 49 -18.55 23.56 8.58
C THR A 49 -18.24 22.06 8.50
N LEU A 50 -18.85 21.38 7.51
CA LEU A 50 -18.54 19.99 7.21
C LEU A 50 -17.04 19.76 6.91
N GLU A 51 -16.32 20.78 6.42
CA GLU A 51 -14.90 20.66 6.09
C GLU A 51 -14.02 20.30 7.28
N GLU A 52 -14.35 20.76 8.50
CA GLU A 52 -13.62 20.36 9.71
C GLU A 52 -13.72 18.85 9.95
N ARG A 53 -14.94 18.29 9.78
CA ARG A 53 -15.16 16.85 9.94
C ARG A 53 -14.45 16.06 8.86
N ILE A 54 -14.44 16.56 7.62
CA ILE A 54 -13.70 15.93 6.51
C ILE A 54 -12.19 15.96 6.80
N ALA A 55 -11.66 17.07 7.29
CA ALA A 55 -10.25 17.20 7.66
C ALA A 55 -9.87 16.16 8.72
N GLN A 56 -10.67 16.02 9.78
CA GLN A 56 -10.44 14.99 10.81
C GLN A 56 -10.44 13.57 10.23
N ILE A 57 -11.41 13.23 9.37
CA ILE A 57 -11.47 11.91 8.74
C ILE A 57 -10.23 11.64 7.87
N ILE A 58 -9.75 12.64 7.13
CA ILE A 58 -8.54 12.51 6.31
C ILE A 58 -7.31 12.28 7.20
N ASP A 59 -7.21 12.97 8.32
CA ASP A 59 -6.10 12.83 9.26
C ASP A 59 -6.14 11.46 9.96
N ASP A 60 -7.33 10.97 10.33
CA ASP A 60 -7.53 9.62 10.87
C ASP A 60 -7.13 8.55 9.84
N LYS A 61 -7.52 8.72 8.57
CA LYS A 61 -7.10 7.83 7.47
C LYS A 61 -5.59 7.82 7.27
N ARG A 62 -4.94 8.99 7.33
CA ARG A 62 -3.47 9.10 7.27
C ARG A 62 -2.81 8.40 8.46
N ALA A 63 -3.33 8.60 9.67
CA ALA A 63 -2.81 7.94 10.87
C ALA A 63 -2.97 6.42 10.81
N LEU A 64 -4.11 5.93 10.32
CA LEU A 64 -4.32 4.50 10.10
C LEU A 64 -3.38 3.94 9.03
N ALA A 65 -3.22 4.62 7.89
CA ALA A 65 -2.28 4.20 6.85
C ALA A 65 -0.85 4.18 7.39
N GLY A 66 -0.46 5.19 8.17
CA GLY A 66 0.83 5.24 8.86
C GLY A 66 1.01 4.07 9.82
N LYS A 67 -0.01 3.73 10.61
CA LYS A 67 0.01 2.54 11.47
C LYS A 67 0.12 1.25 10.67
N ILE A 68 -0.57 1.12 9.54
CA ILE A 68 -0.46 -0.07 8.69
C ILE A 68 0.97 -0.18 8.17
N ILE A 69 1.55 0.91 7.67
CA ILE A 69 2.93 0.97 7.20
C ILE A 69 3.91 0.68 8.34
N ASP A 70 3.64 1.14 9.57
CA ASP A 70 4.47 0.89 10.75
C ASP A 70 4.33 -0.57 11.26
N THR A 71 3.11 -1.13 11.23
CA THR A 71 2.86 -2.55 11.55
C THR A 71 3.36 -3.51 10.46
N GLN A 72 3.43 -3.04 9.21
CA GLN A 72 4.08 -3.73 8.09
C GLN A 72 5.54 -3.28 7.92
N GLY A 73 6.06 -2.45 8.82
CA GLY A 73 7.31 -1.73 8.62
C GLY A 73 7.67 -0.82 9.80
N ALA A 74 8.16 -1.39 10.90
CA ALA A 74 9.61 -1.56 11.03
C ALA A 74 10.28 -1.76 9.67
N THR A 75 10.35 -0.69 8.87
CA THR A 75 11.07 -0.56 7.59
C THR A 75 11.54 -1.88 6.97
N GLY A 76 10.61 -2.61 6.34
CA GLY A 76 10.75 -3.57 5.22
C GLY A 76 11.82 -4.67 5.20
N GLU A 77 13.03 -4.43 5.68
CA GLU A 77 14.16 -5.36 5.62
C GLU A 77 15.09 -5.24 6.85
N GLY A 78 14.83 -4.33 7.80
CA GLY A 78 15.68 -4.18 8.99
C GLY A 78 15.78 -5.47 9.80
N TRP A 79 14.65 -6.15 10.00
CA TRP A 79 14.62 -7.46 10.64
C TRP A 79 15.32 -8.53 9.80
N ILE A 80 15.41 -8.38 8.47
CA ILE A 80 16.16 -9.30 7.57
C ILE A 80 17.66 -9.02 7.68
N THR A 81 18.07 -7.76 7.76
CA THR A 81 19.48 -7.36 7.89
C THR A 81 20.07 -7.68 9.26
N GLU A 82 19.23 -7.95 10.27
CA GLU A 82 19.62 -8.34 11.62
C GLU A 82 19.58 -9.87 11.85
N LEU A 83 19.21 -10.67 10.83
CA LEU A 83 19.29 -12.13 10.88
C LEU A 83 20.73 -12.59 10.68
N ASP A 84 21.10 -13.67 11.35
CA ASP A 84 22.34 -14.40 11.05
C ASP A 84 22.15 -15.35 9.84
N ASP A 85 23.27 -15.86 9.32
CA ASP A 85 23.29 -16.70 8.12
C ASP A 85 22.41 -17.95 8.26
N ASP A 86 22.32 -18.52 9.47
CA ASP A 86 21.53 -19.71 9.76
C ASP A 86 20.02 -19.40 9.78
N ALA A 87 19.61 -18.31 10.43
CA ALA A 87 18.20 -17.90 10.47
C ALA A 87 17.71 -17.40 9.10
N LEU A 88 18.59 -16.77 8.30
CA LEU A 88 18.27 -16.41 6.92
C LEU A 88 18.12 -17.65 6.03
N ALA A 89 18.97 -18.66 6.20
CA ALA A 89 18.88 -19.92 5.48
C ALA A 89 17.58 -20.67 5.82
N GLU A 90 17.14 -20.63 7.07
CA GLU A 90 15.88 -21.22 7.51
C GLU A 90 14.66 -20.48 6.93
N LEU A 91 14.69 -19.14 6.91
CA LEU A 91 13.61 -18.31 6.35
C LEU A 91 13.35 -18.58 4.86
N VAL A 92 14.41 -18.85 4.09
CA VAL A 92 14.34 -19.09 2.64
C VAL A 92 14.20 -20.59 2.31
N ALA A 93 14.35 -21.47 3.31
CA ALA A 93 14.16 -22.90 3.12
C ALA A 93 12.68 -23.23 2.90
N LEU A 94 12.41 -24.08 1.90
CA LEU A 94 11.07 -24.59 1.64
C LEU A 94 10.66 -25.55 2.78
N GLY A 95 9.67 -25.14 3.57
CA GLY A 95 9.12 -25.96 4.64
C GLY A 95 8.56 -27.28 4.11
N LYS A 96 8.86 -28.39 4.80
CA LYS A 96 8.37 -29.73 4.42
C LYS A 96 6.84 -29.83 4.45
N ASP A 97 6.19 -28.97 5.23
CA ASP A 97 4.73 -28.87 5.31
C ASP A 97 4.14 -28.40 3.96
N ALA A 98 4.79 -27.47 3.26
CA ALA A 98 4.35 -27.01 1.95
C ALA A 98 4.53 -28.08 0.85
N LEU A 99 5.48 -29.00 1.03
CA LEU A 99 5.66 -30.18 0.17
C LEU A 99 4.60 -31.25 0.46
N ALA A 100 4.25 -31.47 1.73
CA ALA A 100 3.22 -32.43 2.11
C ALA A 100 1.84 -32.05 1.56
N GLU A 101 1.46 -30.76 1.62
CA GLU A 101 0.21 -30.26 1.04
C GLU A 101 0.19 -30.37 -0.51
N ALA A 102 1.35 -30.24 -1.15
CA ALA A 102 1.48 -30.38 -2.61
C ALA A 102 1.42 -31.85 -3.07
N GLU A 103 1.97 -32.78 -2.29
CA GLU A 103 1.89 -34.23 -2.55
C GLU A 103 0.47 -34.77 -2.31
N GLU A 104 -0.21 -34.32 -1.26
CA GLU A 104 -1.59 -34.72 -0.97
C GLU A 104 -2.58 -34.21 -2.03
N GLY A 105 -2.34 -33.01 -2.57
CA GLY A 105 -3.08 -32.47 -3.73
C GLY A 105 -2.78 -33.19 -5.05
N ALA A 106 -1.59 -33.76 -5.21
CA ALA A 106 -1.21 -34.51 -6.41
C ALA A 106 -1.84 -35.92 -6.45
N GLU A 107 -1.97 -36.60 -5.31
CA GLU A 107 -2.65 -37.90 -5.23
C GLU A 107 -4.18 -37.77 -5.43
N ALA A 108 -4.79 -36.67 -4.97
CA ALA A 108 -6.21 -36.40 -5.18
C ALA A 108 -6.61 -36.14 -6.66
N GLY A 109 -5.63 -35.90 -7.53
CA GLY A 109 -5.84 -35.56 -8.94
C GLY A 109 -6.05 -36.74 -9.91
N GLN A 110 -5.96 -38.00 -9.45
CA GLN A 110 -5.96 -39.16 -10.34
C GLN A 110 -7.15 -40.11 -10.13
N ALA A 111 -8.39 -39.60 -10.22
CA ALA A 111 -9.57 -40.42 -10.54
C ALA A 111 -10.80 -39.57 -10.92
N ARG A 112 -10.93 -39.22 -12.21
CA ARG A 112 -12.27 -39.12 -12.82
C ARG A 112 -12.19 -39.33 -14.33
N ALA A 113 -12.14 -40.59 -14.75
CA ALA A 113 -12.69 -40.95 -16.05
C ALA A 113 -14.20 -40.69 -15.94
N VAL A 114 -14.70 -39.70 -16.68
CA VAL A 114 -16.14 -39.46 -16.81
C VAL A 114 -16.60 -40.28 -18.00
N ASP A 115 -17.28 -41.40 -17.71
CA ASP A 115 -18.04 -42.16 -18.68
C ASP A 115 -19.12 -41.25 -19.28
N LEU A 116 -19.02 -40.99 -20.58
CA LEU A 116 -20.04 -40.29 -21.36
C LEU A 116 -20.98 -41.34 -21.97
N GLU A 117 -21.92 -41.82 -21.16
CA GLU A 117 -23.12 -42.48 -21.67
C GLU A 117 -24.37 -41.69 -21.29
N GLY A 118 -25.06 -41.21 -22.33
CA GLY A 118 -26.52 -41.09 -22.35
C GLY A 118 -27.15 -39.87 -21.68
N VAL A 119 -27.38 -38.80 -22.46
CA VAL A 119 -28.67 -38.09 -22.40
C VAL A 119 -29.13 -37.81 -23.83
N ALA A 120 -30.05 -38.66 -24.28
CA ALA A 120 -31.00 -38.37 -25.35
C ALA A 120 -32.27 -37.77 -24.73
N ALA A 121 -32.93 -36.88 -25.48
CA ALA A 121 -34.25 -36.27 -25.24
C ALA A 121 -34.32 -35.35 -23.99
N GLU A 122 -34.85 -34.13 -24.04
CA GLU A 122 -35.93 -33.53 -24.85
C GLU A 122 -35.67 -32.02 -24.99
#